data_AF-A0AAV8GWS4-F1
#
_entry.id   AF-A0AAV8GWS4-F1
#
_cell.length_a   1.000
_cell.length_b   1.000
_cell.length_c   1.000
_cell.angle_alpha   90.00
_cell.angle_beta   90.00
_cell.angle_gamma   90.00
#
_symmetry.space_group_name_H-M   'P 1'
#
loop_
_entity.id
_entity.type
_entity.pdbx_description
1 polymer ?
#
loop_
_entity_poly.entity_id
_entity_poly.type
_entity_poly.pdbx_seq_one_letter_code
_entity_poly.pdbx_strand_id
1 'polypeptide(L)'
;MAPTIGGAIERVDGRDLTYDEFVERYMKPNLPVVLTGLTNTWRSRTDWVDNSDPTRPNLSFFSSLCSSSVVQVADCNKKEYSEQKRVEMTVADFVRSWVEDSSNQPESCRYLKDWHFVKEYPNYCAYSTPTFFMDDWLNIYLDSHALHRDTDICPHQNEANCADYRFVYMGPKGTWTPLHADVFRSYSWSANVCGKKHWLLLPPSQSHLLLHRNGKSSIYSVYDDISELQFPGFKKTVWLECTQESGEIIFVPSGWYHEVHNVEDTISINHNWFNGYNLSWVWNLLLEDYKIAKEYIEDIRDISDDFESLCQRNLAANTGMNLYDFFIFITRFALANIIELHHVPNSKIASHLVHNLASIQDIASKMTSQEAFSAHCLRTISSENYDAFSDVAKAFEEKKFHELCEAVLKTYRSIVGEHENFTKFETRNGNKESCFSANCRKDNCNVVAVVKGLVNKISGPEDLIYLIDRFMESTLQIQ
;
A
#
# COMPACT_ATOMS: atom_id res chain seq x y z
N MET A 1 26.33 -15.72 12.27
CA MET A 1 27.38 -14.69 12.04
C MET A 1 26.73 -13.31 12.12
N ALA A 2 27.40 -12.28 12.64
CA ALA A 2 26.79 -10.96 12.78
C ALA A 2 26.73 -10.19 11.43
N PRO A 3 25.64 -9.45 11.15
CA PRO A 3 25.53 -8.60 9.96
C PRO A 3 26.54 -7.45 9.99
N THR A 4 27.03 -7.02 8.83
CA THR A 4 27.86 -5.82 8.73
C THR A 4 26.98 -4.58 8.71
N ILE A 5 27.06 -3.74 9.74
CA ILE A 5 26.33 -2.46 9.80
C ILE A 5 27.15 -1.38 9.08
N GLY A 6 26.56 -0.78 8.04
CA GLY A 6 27.17 0.27 7.22
C GLY A 6 26.83 1.69 7.64
N GLY A 7 25.80 1.88 8.47
CA GLY A 7 25.39 3.19 8.96
C GLY A 7 24.05 3.19 9.67
N ALA A 8 23.69 4.34 10.23
CA ALA A 8 22.37 4.56 10.82
C ALA A 8 21.41 5.17 9.79
N ILE A 9 20.12 4.90 9.96
CA ILE A 9 19.06 5.59 9.19
C ILE A 9 19.01 7.07 9.62
N GLU A 10 18.92 7.98 8.64
CA GLU A 10 18.82 9.42 8.89
C GLU A 10 17.57 9.76 9.71
N ARG A 11 17.71 10.71 10.65
CA ARG A 11 16.60 11.26 11.44
C ARG A 11 16.39 12.72 11.10
N VAL A 12 15.14 13.09 10.82
CA VAL A 12 14.73 14.47 10.49
C VAL A 12 13.50 14.85 11.31
N ASP A 13 13.42 16.12 11.72
CA ASP A 13 12.17 16.67 12.26
C ASP A 13 11.19 16.86 11.11
N GLY A 14 10.09 16.10 11.12
CA GLY A 14 9.09 16.15 10.05
C GLY A 14 8.37 17.49 9.98
N ARG A 15 8.46 18.34 11.00
CA ARG A 15 7.90 19.70 11.01
C ARG A 15 8.74 20.69 10.21
N ASP A 16 10.03 20.39 10.05
CA ASP A 16 10.99 21.22 9.30
C ASP A 16 11.16 20.74 7.86
N LEU A 17 10.33 19.78 7.41
CA LEU A 17 10.38 19.17 6.08
C LEU A 17 9.10 19.48 5.30
N THR A 18 9.23 20.01 4.10
CA THR A 18 8.10 20.15 3.17
C THR A 18 7.85 18.85 2.41
N TYR A 19 6.66 18.69 1.82
CA TYR A 19 6.35 17.52 1.00
C TYR A 19 7.34 17.35 -0.17
N ASP A 20 7.66 18.44 -0.87
CA ASP A 20 8.59 18.40 -2.02
C ASP A 20 10.01 18.01 -1.59
N GLU A 21 10.48 18.50 -0.43
CA GLU A 21 11.78 18.07 0.12
C GLU A 21 11.77 16.59 0.53
N PHE A 22 10.67 16.09 1.10
CA PHE A 22 10.52 14.67 1.40
C PHE A 22 10.57 13.82 0.12
N VAL A 23 9.89 14.27 -0.93
CA VAL A 23 9.88 13.58 -2.23
C VAL A 23 11.28 13.52 -2.83
N GLU A 24 11.97 14.66 -2.96
CA GLU A 24 13.27 14.72 -3.65
C GLU A 24 14.42 14.11 -2.82
N ARG A 25 14.33 14.11 -1.49
CA ARG A 25 15.37 13.52 -0.63
C ARG A 25 15.16 12.03 -0.34
N TYR A 26 13.92 11.57 -0.24
CA TYR A 26 13.61 10.23 0.30
C TYR A 26 12.72 9.39 -0.61
N MET A 27 11.52 9.88 -0.96
CA MET A 27 10.53 9.07 -1.69
C MET A 27 11.08 8.64 -3.06
N LYS A 28 11.44 9.61 -3.90
CA LYS A 28 11.90 9.39 -5.28
C LYS A 28 13.29 8.72 -5.36
N PRO A 29 14.29 9.09 -4.52
CA PRO A 29 15.55 8.35 -4.46
C PRO A 29 15.44 6.95 -3.83
N ASN A 30 14.27 6.60 -3.27
CA ASN A 30 14.01 5.32 -2.61
C ASN A 30 14.91 5.08 -1.38
N LEU A 31 15.01 6.08 -0.49
CA LEU A 31 15.88 6.07 0.69
C LEU A 31 15.07 6.12 2.01
N PRO A 32 15.41 5.29 3.01
CA PRO A 32 14.69 5.26 4.28
C PRO A 32 15.03 6.48 5.13
N VAL A 33 14.07 6.91 5.94
CA VAL A 33 14.24 8.03 6.90
C VAL A 33 13.36 7.83 8.12
N VAL A 34 13.82 8.29 9.27
CA VAL A 34 13.02 8.39 10.49
C VAL A 34 12.57 9.85 10.68
N LEU A 35 11.26 10.06 10.74
CA LEU A 35 10.62 11.35 10.94
C LEU A 35 10.15 11.50 12.39
N THR A 36 10.45 12.65 12.97
CA THR A 36 10.05 13.00 14.35
C THR A 36 9.02 14.14 14.35
N GLY A 37 8.33 14.35 15.47
CA GLY A 37 7.47 15.53 15.68
C GLY A 37 6.05 15.49 15.08
N LEU A 38 5.68 14.42 14.36
CA LEU A 38 4.42 14.35 13.59
C LEU A 38 3.24 13.70 14.33
N THR A 39 3.47 12.99 15.43
CA THR A 39 2.46 12.15 16.10
C THR A 39 1.87 12.77 17.36
N ASN A 40 2.36 13.92 17.81
CA ASN A 40 2.05 14.50 19.12
C ASN A 40 0.56 14.77 19.37
N THR A 41 -0.23 15.00 18.32
CA THR A 41 -1.66 15.31 18.41
C THR A 41 -2.56 14.07 18.24
N TRP A 42 -1.98 12.89 18.04
CA TRP A 42 -2.76 11.69 17.76
C TRP A 42 -3.50 11.21 18.99
N ARG A 43 -4.75 10.78 18.80
CA ARG A 43 -5.56 10.21 19.87
C ARG A 43 -4.94 8.93 20.43
N SER A 44 -4.32 8.11 19.57
CA SER A 44 -3.57 6.92 19.98
C SER A 44 -2.43 7.22 20.94
N ARG A 45 -1.81 8.41 20.87
CA ARG A 45 -0.76 8.85 21.80
C ARG A 45 -1.28 9.24 23.19
N THR A 46 -2.59 9.21 23.38
CA THR A 46 -3.24 9.47 24.66
C THR A 46 -3.95 8.21 25.15
N ASP A 47 -4.83 7.64 24.32
CA ASP A 47 -5.73 6.57 24.74
C ASP A 47 -5.03 5.19 24.78
N TRP A 48 -4.05 4.95 23.88
CA TRP A 48 -3.40 3.63 23.75
C TRP A 48 -2.16 3.46 24.63
N VAL A 49 -1.75 4.49 25.35
CA VAL A 49 -0.56 4.51 26.20
C VAL A 49 -0.94 4.66 27.67
N ASP A 50 -0.13 4.11 28.57
CA ASP A 50 -0.41 4.17 30.00
C ASP A 50 -0.29 5.60 30.54
N ASN A 51 -1.27 6.04 31.33
CA ASN A 51 -1.30 7.40 31.88
C ASN A 51 -0.15 7.70 32.84
N SER A 52 0.39 6.67 33.50
CA SER A 52 1.53 6.79 34.42
C SER A 52 2.87 6.63 33.71
N ASP A 53 2.90 5.88 32.60
CA ASP A 53 4.09 5.67 31.77
C ASP A 53 3.72 5.64 30.27
N PRO A 54 3.82 6.79 29.56
CA PRO A 54 3.50 6.88 28.14
C PRO A 54 4.40 6.05 27.22
N THR A 55 5.45 5.43 27.76
CA THR A 55 6.28 4.48 27.00
C THR A 55 5.67 3.08 26.93
N ARG A 56 4.61 2.81 27.72
CA ARG A 56 3.98 1.49 27.82
C ARG A 56 2.57 1.46 27.22
N PRO A 57 2.13 0.30 26.69
CA PRO A 57 0.76 0.08 26.24
C PRO A 57 -0.29 0.22 27.35
N ASN A 58 -1.39 0.90 27.07
CA ASN A 58 -2.61 0.84 27.89
C ASN A 58 -3.44 -0.39 27.51
N LEU A 59 -3.06 -1.56 28.04
CA LEU A 59 -3.78 -2.81 27.75
C LEU A 59 -5.25 -2.79 28.21
N SER A 60 -5.57 -1.99 29.24
CA SER A 60 -6.94 -1.87 29.76
C SER A 60 -7.90 -1.23 28.75
N PHE A 61 -7.41 -0.26 27.96
CA PHE A 61 -8.16 0.35 26.86
C PHE A 61 -8.58 -0.70 25.83
N PHE A 62 -7.64 -1.52 25.35
CA PHE A 62 -7.93 -2.56 24.35
C PHE A 62 -8.84 -3.65 24.90
N SER A 63 -8.63 -4.07 26.15
CA SER A 63 -9.49 -5.07 26.80
C SER A 63 -10.93 -4.59 27.07
N SER A 64 -11.20 -3.29 27.02
CA SER A 64 -12.53 -2.72 27.28
C SER A 64 -13.26 -2.35 25.98
N LEU A 65 -12.62 -1.57 25.10
CA LEU A 65 -13.22 -1.11 23.85
C LEU A 65 -13.26 -2.20 22.77
N CYS A 66 -12.20 -3.01 22.72
CA CYS A 66 -11.96 -3.95 21.62
C CYS A 66 -12.05 -5.41 22.04
N SER A 67 -12.62 -5.69 23.23
CA SER A 67 -12.61 -7.04 23.84
C SER A 67 -13.02 -8.18 22.90
N SER A 68 -14.05 -7.95 22.09
CA SER A 68 -14.64 -8.95 21.19
C SER A 68 -14.03 -8.97 19.79
N SER A 69 -13.16 -8.03 19.44
CA SER A 69 -12.49 -7.99 18.13
C SER A 69 -11.67 -9.25 17.94
N VAL A 70 -11.82 -9.90 16.80
CA VAL A 70 -11.04 -11.08 16.42
C VAL A 70 -9.83 -10.62 15.63
N VAL A 71 -8.64 -11.00 16.10
CA VAL A 71 -7.36 -10.53 15.57
C VAL A 71 -6.44 -11.69 15.23
N GLN A 72 -5.52 -11.45 14.29
CA GLN A 72 -4.46 -12.39 13.95
C GLN A 72 -3.28 -12.20 14.91
N VAL A 73 -2.84 -13.29 15.53
CA VAL A 73 -1.71 -13.31 16.46
C VAL A 73 -0.66 -14.29 15.96
N ALA A 74 0.53 -13.79 15.67
CA ALA A 74 1.68 -14.58 15.28
C ALA A 74 2.37 -15.18 16.52
N ASP A 75 2.72 -16.47 16.45
CA ASP A 75 3.63 -17.12 17.40
C ASP A 75 5.06 -16.98 16.86
N CYS A 76 5.82 -16.03 17.39
CA CYS A 76 7.16 -15.72 16.87
C CYS A 76 8.17 -16.86 17.06
N ASN A 77 7.85 -17.87 17.87
CA ASN A 77 8.69 -19.05 18.09
C ASN A 77 8.38 -20.21 17.14
N LYS A 78 7.30 -20.10 16.34
CA LYS A 78 6.88 -21.15 15.41
C LYS A 78 6.86 -20.63 13.99
N LYS A 79 7.73 -21.20 13.16
CA LYS A 79 7.77 -20.96 11.72
C LYS A 79 6.77 -21.87 11.00
N GLU A 80 5.97 -21.30 10.10
CA GLU A 80 5.07 -21.98 9.18
C GLU A 80 5.40 -21.52 7.76
N TYR A 81 5.99 -22.41 6.96
CA TYR A 81 6.59 -22.07 5.67
C TYR A 81 7.63 -20.94 5.75
N SER A 82 7.38 -19.80 5.11
CA SER A 82 8.24 -18.61 5.13
C SER A 82 7.81 -17.57 6.17
N GLU A 83 6.74 -17.83 6.93
CA GLU A 83 6.17 -16.89 7.89
C GLU A 83 6.14 -17.46 9.32
N GLN A 84 5.68 -16.64 10.26
CA GLN A 84 5.33 -17.09 11.62
C GLN A 84 3.93 -17.71 11.60
N LYS A 85 3.74 -18.79 12.36
CA LYS A 85 2.42 -19.42 12.52
C LYS A 85 1.45 -18.41 13.13
N ARG A 86 0.28 -18.26 12.52
CA ARG A 86 -0.78 -17.36 12.98
C ARG A 86 -1.95 -18.12 13.58
N VAL A 87 -2.57 -17.52 14.58
CA VAL A 87 -3.82 -17.99 15.17
C VAL A 87 -4.79 -16.81 15.33
N GLU A 88 -6.07 -17.09 15.15
CA GLU A 88 -7.12 -16.13 15.49
C GLU A 88 -7.47 -16.24 16.97
N MET A 89 -7.60 -15.10 17.63
CA MET A 89 -8.15 -15.00 18.98
C MET A 89 -8.79 -13.65 19.21
N THR A 90 -9.56 -13.52 20.29
CA THR A 90 -10.10 -12.22 20.69
C THR A 90 -9.00 -11.33 21.25
N VAL A 91 -9.13 -10.00 21.11
CA VAL A 91 -8.22 -9.05 21.78
C VAL A 91 -8.23 -9.26 23.29
N ALA A 92 -9.37 -9.60 23.90
CA ALA A 92 -9.44 -9.91 25.33
C ALA A 92 -8.55 -11.10 25.71
N ASP A 93 -8.57 -12.18 24.93
CA ASP A 93 -7.73 -13.36 25.18
C ASP A 93 -6.25 -13.07 24.93
N PHE A 94 -5.94 -12.31 23.87
CA PHE A 94 -4.57 -11.86 23.60
C PHE A 94 -4.01 -11.02 24.75
N VAL A 95 -4.74 -9.99 25.21
CA VAL A 95 -4.34 -9.14 26.33
C VAL A 95 -4.17 -9.95 27.62
N ARG A 96 -5.08 -10.90 27.90
CA ARG A 96 -4.95 -11.79 29.06
C ARG A 96 -3.64 -12.57 29.00
N SER A 97 -3.32 -13.16 27.85
CA SER A 97 -2.08 -13.91 27.66
C SER A 97 -0.83 -13.05 27.85
N TRP A 98 -0.84 -11.80 27.36
CA TRP A 98 0.26 -10.86 27.55
C TRP A 98 0.50 -10.57 29.03
N VAL A 99 -0.56 -10.31 29.80
CA VAL A 99 -0.46 -10.02 31.24
C VAL A 99 0.02 -11.24 32.03
N GLU A 100 -0.49 -12.43 31.72
CA GLU A 100 -0.09 -13.68 32.37
C GLU A 100 1.38 -14.04 32.08
N ASP A 101 1.82 -13.95 30.82
CA ASP A 101 3.20 -14.24 30.41
C ASP A 101 4.22 -13.28 31.04
N SER A 102 3.82 -12.01 31.23
CA SER A 102 4.64 -11.02 31.94
C SER A 102 4.92 -11.41 33.39
N SER A 103 4.10 -12.26 33.99
CA SER A 103 4.22 -12.68 35.39
C SER A 103 4.97 -14.01 35.60
N ASN A 104 5.08 -14.87 34.57
CA ASN A 104 5.48 -16.28 34.73
C ASN A 104 6.70 -16.75 33.91
N GLN A 105 7.61 -15.83 33.52
CA GLN A 105 8.67 -16.05 32.52
C GLN A 105 8.10 -16.32 31.10
N PRO A 106 8.62 -15.63 30.07
CA PRO A 106 7.99 -15.64 28.75
C PRO A 106 8.33 -16.93 27.98
N GLU A 107 7.48 -17.96 28.08
CA GLU A 107 7.52 -19.11 27.16
C GLU A 107 6.83 -18.79 25.82
N SER A 108 5.94 -17.80 25.79
CA SER A 108 5.10 -17.45 24.65
C SER A 108 5.51 -16.08 24.07
N CYS A 109 5.84 -16.05 22.78
CA CYS A 109 6.19 -14.83 22.04
C CYS A 109 5.07 -14.50 21.05
N ARG A 110 3.92 -14.07 21.57
CA ARG A 110 2.71 -13.77 20.78
C ARG A 110 2.69 -12.32 20.32
N TYR A 111 2.51 -12.10 19.02
CA TYR A 111 2.50 -10.78 18.41
C TYR A 111 1.21 -10.54 17.63
N LEU A 112 0.36 -9.61 18.08
CA LEU A 112 -0.82 -9.20 17.34
C LEU A 112 -0.37 -8.40 16.11
N LYS A 113 -0.72 -8.91 14.93
CA LYS A 113 -0.35 -8.35 13.64
C LYS A 113 -1.57 -8.21 12.72
N ASP A 114 -1.43 -7.31 11.78
CA ASP A 114 -2.37 -7.09 10.67
C ASP A 114 -3.80 -6.78 11.14
N TRP A 115 -3.93 -6.06 12.26
CA TRP A 115 -5.24 -5.64 12.75
C TRP A 115 -5.72 -4.37 12.04
N HIS A 116 -6.81 -4.51 11.29
CA HIS A 116 -7.48 -3.43 10.55
C HIS A 116 -8.30 -2.51 11.45
N PHE A 117 -7.67 -1.94 12.49
CA PHE A 117 -8.34 -1.12 13.49
C PHE A 117 -9.10 0.06 12.89
N VAL A 118 -8.55 0.72 11.86
CA VAL A 118 -9.17 1.89 11.21
C VAL A 118 -10.48 1.52 10.53
N LYS A 119 -10.49 0.37 9.84
CA LYS A 119 -11.68 -0.18 9.19
C LYS A 119 -12.73 -0.65 10.21
N GLU A 120 -12.31 -1.27 11.30
CA GLU A 120 -13.20 -1.76 12.35
C GLU A 120 -13.80 -0.62 13.20
N TYR A 121 -13.02 0.44 13.46
CA TYR A 121 -13.40 1.58 14.30
C TYR A 121 -13.27 2.93 13.58
N PRO A 122 -14.00 3.16 12.45
CA PRO A 122 -13.80 4.34 11.61
C PRO A 122 -14.12 5.67 12.31
N ASN A 123 -15.01 5.65 13.30
CA ASN A 123 -15.40 6.85 14.07
C ASN A 123 -14.41 7.20 15.21
N TYR A 124 -13.47 6.31 15.55
CA TYR A 124 -12.55 6.55 16.65
C TYR A 124 -11.48 7.61 16.30
N CYS A 125 -11.05 7.64 15.04
CA CYS A 125 -9.99 8.50 14.53
C CYS A 125 -8.72 8.44 15.40
N ALA A 126 -8.00 7.30 15.31
CA ALA A 126 -6.81 7.05 16.12
C ALA A 126 -5.66 8.04 15.83
N TYR A 127 -5.56 8.48 14.58
CA TYR A 127 -4.52 9.37 14.08
C TYR A 127 -5.01 10.12 12.84
N SER A 128 -4.23 11.11 12.43
CA SER A 128 -4.33 11.75 11.12
C SER A 128 -3.11 11.39 10.29
N THR A 129 -3.29 10.88 9.07
CA THR A 129 -2.19 10.54 8.16
C THR A 129 -1.30 11.77 7.90
N PRO A 130 0.00 11.71 8.20
CA PRO A 130 0.93 12.81 7.90
C PRO A 130 0.96 13.13 6.41
N THR A 131 1.16 14.41 6.06
CA THR A 131 1.09 14.92 4.68
C THR A 131 1.97 14.13 3.69
N PHE A 132 3.14 13.67 4.13
CA PHE A 132 4.09 12.88 3.34
C PHE A 132 3.51 11.55 2.81
N PHE A 133 2.49 11.03 3.49
CA PHE A 133 1.91 9.71 3.25
C PHE A 133 0.44 9.79 2.82
N MET A 134 -0.08 10.99 2.52
CA MET A 134 -1.47 11.16 2.09
C MET A 134 -1.70 10.71 0.64
N ASP A 135 -0.64 10.68 -0.17
CA ASP A 135 -0.68 10.20 -1.55
C ASP A 135 -0.66 8.68 -1.62
N ASP A 136 -1.62 8.06 -0.94
CA ASP A 136 -1.75 6.62 -0.70
C ASP A 136 -2.79 6.03 -1.65
N TRP A 137 -2.40 5.81 -2.91
CA TRP A 137 -3.36 5.39 -3.95
C TRP A 137 -3.99 4.04 -3.64
N LEU A 138 -3.22 3.13 -3.03
CA LEU A 138 -3.69 1.81 -2.64
C LEU A 138 -4.90 1.91 -1.71
N ASN A 139 -4.75 2.63 -0.59
CA ASN A 139 -5.84 2.71 0.37
C ASN A 139 -6.95 3.67 -0.06
N ILE A 140 -6.65 4.75 -0.79
CA ILE A 140 -7.66 5.61 -1.43
C ILE A 140 -8.58 4.77 -2.34
N TYR A 141 -8.01 3.84 -3.11
CA TYR A 141 -8.78 2.94 -3.96
C TYR A 141 -9.61 1.97 -3.13
N LEU A 142 -8.99 1.29 -2.15
CA LEU A 142 -9.63 0.27 -1.32
C LEU A 142 -10.75 0.81 -0.41
N ASP A 143 -10.73 2.09 -0.07
CA ASP A 143 -11.81 2.74 0.70
C ASP A 143 -13.16 2.76 -0.06
N SER A 144 -13.14 2.65 -1.39
CA SER A 144 -14.34 2.70 -2.24
C SER A 144 -14.48 1.52 -3.20
N HIS A 145 -13.39 0.87 -3.58
CA HIS A 145 -13.34 -0.20 -4.58
C HIS A 145 -12.80 -1.51 -3.98
N ALA A 146 -13.28 -2.64 -4.48
CA ALA A 146 -12.70 -3.94 -4.17
C ALA A 146 -11.67 -4.33 -5.25
N LEU A 147 -10.63 -5.05 -4.84
CA LEU A 147 -9.79 -5.83 -5.75
C LEU A 147 -10.49 -7.16 -6.07
N HIS A 148 -10.08 -7.83 -7.15
CA HIS A 148 -10.59 -9.15 -7.55
C HIS A 148 -12.10 -9.12 -7.81
N ARG A 149 -12.51 -8.44 -8.89
CA ARG A 149 -13.92 -8.32 -9.28
C ARG A 149 -14.55 -9.65 -9.69
N ASP A 150 -13.72 -10.58 -10.14
CA ASP A 150 -14.17 -11.85 -10.68
C ASP A 150 -14.53 -12.84 -9.55
N THR A 151 -15.78 -13.29 -9.54
CA THR A 151 -16.33 -14.20 -8.53
C THR A 151 -15.63 -15.54 -8.47
N ASP A 152 -14.98 -15.96 -9.57
CA ASP A 152 -14.31 -17.24 -9.68
C ASP A 152 -12.91 -17.25 -9.06
N ILE A 153 -12.35 -16.07 -8.76
CA ILE A 153 -11.07 -15.91 -8.06
C ILE A 153 -11.26 -16.01 -6.54
N CYS A 154 -12.42 -15.58 -6.03
CA CYS A 154 -12.75 -15.62 -4.61
C CYS A 154 -14.23 -15.98 -4.40
N PRO A 155 -14.56 -17.28 -4.27
CA PRO A 155 -15.94 -17.73 -4.00
C PRO A 155 -16.45 -17.33 -2.61
N HIS A 156 -15.55 -16.87 -1.73
CA HIS A 156 -15.89 -16.25 -0.45
C HIS A 156 -15.58 -14.75 -0.53
N GLN A 157 -16.62 -13.92 -0.61
CA GLN A 157 -16.55 -12.52 -0.21
C GLN A 157 -16.32 -12.43 1.31
N ASN A 158 -15.25 -13.04 1.82
CA ASN A 158 -14.82 -12.81 3.19
C ASN A 158 -14.25 -11.39 3.26
N GLU A 159 -14.43 -10.73 4.40
CA GLU A 159 -14.10 -9.32 4.66
C GLU A 159 -12.63 -8.93 4.36
N ALA A 160 -11.76 -9.92 4.13
CA ALA A 160 -10.37 -9.81 3.68
C ALA A 160 -10.21 -9.18 2.28
N ASN A 161 -11.15 -9.35 1.35
CA ASN A 161 -11.06 -8.77 -0.02
C ASN A 161 -11.44 -7.28 -0.10
N CYS A 162 -11.73 -6.68 1.05
CA CYS A 162 -12.03 -5.27 1.21
C CYS A 162 -11.16 -4.66 2.33
N ALA A 163 -10.05 -5.32 2.66
CA ALA A 163 -9.18 -4.93 3.76
C ALA A 163 -8.23 -3.81 3.32
N ASP A 164 -8.11 -2.77 4.13
CA ASP A 164 -7.16 -1.70 3.91
C ASP A 164 -5.74 -2.15 4.28
N TYR A 165 -4.72 -1.58 3.68
CA TYR A 165 -3.33 -1.79 4.06
C TYR A 165 -2.92 -0.82 5.17
N ARG A 166 -3.75 -0.75 6.22
CA ARG A 166 -3.56 0.05 7.42
C ARG A 166 -3.69 -0.84 8.64
N PHE A 167 -2.57 -1.09 9.30
CA PHE A 167 -2.45 -2.12 10.32
C PHE A 167 -2.05 -1.55 11.66
N VAL A 168 -2.61 -2.13 12.73
CA VAL A 168 -2.10 -1.98 14.09
C VAL A 168 -1.34 -3.25 14.46
N TYR A 169 -0.10 -3.08 14.91
CA TYR A 169 0.71 -4.16 15.48
C TYR A 169 0.94 -3.89 16.96
N MET A 170 0.78 -4.90 17.81
CA MET A 170 1.10 -4.78 19.24
C MET A 170 1.61 -6.09 19.84
N GLY A 171 2.66 -6.01 20.63
CA GLY A 171 3.24 -7.18 21.28
C GLY A 171 4.21 -6.85 22.40
N PRO A 172 4.44 -7.80 23.32
CA PRO A 172 5.43 -7.65 24.39
C PRO A 172 6.84 -7.54 23.81
N LYS A 173 7.76 -7.03 24.63
CA LYS A 173 9.19 -7.10 24.37
C LYS A 173 9.62 -8.51 23.93
N GLY A 174 10.43 -8.58 22.88
CA GLY A 174 10.94 -9.83 22.30
C GLY A 174 10.14 -10.34 21.10
N THR A 175 8.93 -9.81 20.88
CA THR A 175 8.21 -10.06 19.62
C THR A 175 8.92 -9.41 18.43
N TRP A 176 8.83 -10.04 17.26
CA TRP A 176 9.59 -9.62 16.09
C TRP A 176 8.90 -10.03 14.78
N THR A 177 9.22 -9.33 13.70
CA THR A 177 8.81 -9.67 12.33
C THR A 177 10.03 -10.17 11.55
N PRO A 178 9.95 -11.34 10.89
CA PRO A 178 11.04 -11.88 10.08
C PRO A 178 11.47 -11.00 8.93
N LEU A 179 12.63 -11.32 8.34
CA LEU A 179 13.18 -10.58 7.23
C LEU A 179 12.26 -10.66 6.00
N HIS A 180 11.79 -9.53 5.52
CA HIS A 180 10.92 -9.44 4.35
C HIS A 180 11.07 -8.09 3.65
N ALA A 181 10.57 -8.00 2.42
CA ALA A 181 10.27 -6.72 1.78
C ALA A 181 8.76 -6.64 1.58
N ASP A 182 8.20 -5.45 1.75
CA ASP A 182 6.76 -5.23 1.81
C ASP A 182 5.99 -5.77 0.60
N VAL A 183 4.72 -6.11 0.85
CA VAL A 183 3.73 -6.51 -0.17
C VAL A 183 3.69 -5.50 -1.31
N PHE A 184 3.45 -5.98 -2.53
CA PHE A 184 3.50 -5.18 -3.77
C PHE A 184 4.83 -4.44 -4.03
N ARG A 185 5.89 -4.67 -3.24
CA ARG A 185 7.05 -3.75 -3.17
C ARG A 185 6.59 -2.30 -2.97
N SER A 186 5.50 -2.13 -2.22
CA SER A 186 4.97 -0.84 -1.81
C SER A 186 5.98 -0.06 -0.97
N TYR A 187 5.71 1.23 -0.80
CA TYR A 187 6.25 1.97 0.33
C TYR A 187 5.53 1.54 1.61
N SER A 188 6.21 1.71 2.74
CA SER A 188 5.64 1.52 4.05
C SER A 188 6.07 2.60 5.02
N TRP A 189 5.24 2.87 6.02
CA TRP A 189 5.54 3.75 7.12
C TRP A 189 5.03 3.11 8.39
N SER A 190 5.85 3.16 9.44
CA SER A 190 5.48 2.66 10.76
C SER A 190 5.65 3.75 11.77
N ALA A 191 4.55 4.20 12.38
CA ALA A 191 4.56 5.11 13.51
C ALA A 191 4.55 4.32 14.81
N ASN A 192 5.60 4.48 15.61
CA ASN A 192 5.70 3.79 16.89
C ASN A 192 4.92 4.56 17.95
N VAL A 193 3.76 4.06 18.39
CA VAL A 193 2.87 4.75 19.33
C VAL A 193 3.42 4.68 20.75
N CYS A 194 4.02 3.56 21.15
CA CYS A 194 4.75 3.40 22.42
C CYS A 194 5.77 2.27 22.32
N GLY A 195 6.66 2.14 23.30
CA GLY A 195 7.77 1.20 23.29
C GLY A 195 8.88 1.61 22.32
N LYS A 196 9.65 0.62 21.88
CA LYS A 196 10.82 0.79 21.01
C LYS A 196 10.96 -0.39 20.06
N LYS A 197 11.35 -0.09 18.82
CA LYS A 197 11.61 -1.09 17.79
C LYS A 197 13.05 -0.98 17.29
N HIS A 198 13.75 -2.09 17.16
CA HIS A 198 15.03 -2.16 16.48
C HIS A 198 14.82 -2.64 15.04
N TRP A 199 15.34 -1.89 14.09
CA TRP A 199 15.20 -2.11 12.66
C TRP A 199 16.55 -2.40 12.02
N LEU A 200 16.60 -3.42 11.18
CA LEU A 200 17.67 -3.68 10.24
C LEU A 200 17.12 -3.58 8.82
N LEU A 201 17.76 -2.80 7.96
CA LEU A 201 17.33 -2.55 6.59
C LEU A 201 18.48 -2.87 5.60
N LEU A 202 18.18 -3.67 4.58
CA LEU A 202 19.08 -3.97 3.47
C LEU A 202 18.55 -3.32 2.18
N PRO A 203 19.40 -2.57 1.44
CA PRO A 203 18.97 -1.94 0.20
C PRO A 203 18.61 -2.98 -0.87
N PRO A 204 17.64 -2.67 -1.76
CA PRO A 204 17.21 -3.57 -2.83
C PRO A 204 18.35 -4.06 -3.73
N SER A 205 19.39 -3.23 -3.93
CA SER A 205 20.59 -3.57 -4.71
C SER A 205 21.38 -4.75 -4.17
N GLN A 206 21.17 -5.11 -2.90
CA GLN A 206 21.83 -6.22 -2.21
C GLN A 206 20.89 -7.41 -1.95
N SER A 207 19.62 -7.34 -2.36
CA SER A 207 18.62 -8.40 -2.11
C SER A 207 19.07 -9.79 -2.60
N HIS A 208 19.73 -9.85 -3.75
CA HIS A 208 20.30 -11.07 -4.32
C HIS A 208 21.32 -11.79 -3.41
N LEU A 209 21.92 -11.08 -2.45
CA LEU A 209 22.87 -11.64 -1.48
C LEU A 209 22.19 -12.44 -0.35
N LEU A 210 20.87 -12.25 -0.18
CA LEU A 210 20.06 -12.99 0.79
C LEU A 210 19.62 -14.36 0.29
N LEU A 211 19.78 -14.62 -1.02
CA LEU A 211 19.28 -15.83 -1.65
C LEU A 211 20.13 -17.05 -1.31
N HIS A 212 19.44 -18.16 -1.10
CA HIS A 212 20.03 -19.48 -1.02
C HIS A 212 20.69 -19.82 -2.36
N ARG A 213 21.74 -20.65 -2.35
CA ARG A 213 22.52 -21.04 -3.55
C ARG A 213 21.71 -21.65 -4.70
N ASN A 214 20.49 -22.13 -4.43
CA ASN A 214 19.58 -22.67 -5.43
C ASN A 214 18.66 -21.59 -6.05
N GLY A 215 18.71 -20.35 -5.56
CA GLY A 215 17.88 -19.23 -5.99
C GLY A 215 16.41 -19.29 -5.55
N LYS A 216 16.01 -20.25 -4.71
CA LYS A 216 14.58 -20.53 -4.43
C LYS A 216 14.07 -20.01 -3.08
N SER A 217 14.94 -19.51 -2.21
CA SER A 217 14.54 -18.99 -0.90
C SER A 217 15.54 -17.95 -0.42
N SER A 218 15.10 -17.02 0.42
CA SER A 218 15.98 -16.13 1.17
C SER A 218 16.24 -16.66 2.58
N ILE A 219 17.18 -16.04 3.30
CA ILE A 219 17.28 -16.22 4.76
C ILE A 219 15.96 -15.80 5.44
N TYR A 220 15.70 -16.35 6.62
CA TYR A 220 14.49 -16.06 7.41
C TYR A 220 14.74 -15.00 8.48
N SER A 221 15.84 -15.12 9.23
CA SER A 221 16.33 -14.08 10.12
C SER A 221 17.81 -13.79 9.88
N VAL A 222 18.19 -12.53 10.07
CA VAL A 222 19.59 -12.06 10.09
C VAL A 222 20.35 -12.63 11.30
N TYR A 223 19.65 -13.01 12.36
CA TYR A 223 20.23 -13.55 13.60
C TYR A 223 20.34 -15.08 13.61
N ASP A 224 19.88 -15.77 12.57
CA ASP A 224 20.02 -17.22 12.44
C ASP A 224 21.51 -17.64 12.28
N ASP A 225 21.80 -18.91 12.53
CA ASP A 225 23.09 -19.49 12.16
C ASP A 225 23.16 -19.73 10.64
N ILE A 226 23.47 -18.67 9.90
CA ILE A 226 23.47 -18.66 8.44
C ILE A 226 24.71 -19.36 7.89
N SER A 227 24.51 -20.50 7.23
CA SER A 227 25.57 -21.26 6.56
C SER A 227 26.09 -20.55 5.31
N GLU A 228 27.40 -20.28 5.25
CA GLU A 228 28.06 -19.72 4.04
C GLU A 228 27.93 -20.61 2.81
N LEU A 229 27.81 -21.93 3.01
CA LEU A 229 27.62 -22.87 1.92
C LEU A 229 26.24 -22.71 1.28
N GLN A 230 25.23 -22.40 2.09
CA GLN A 230 23.85 -22.22 1.66
C GLN A 230 23.59 -20.79 1.18
N PHE A 231 24.16 -19.79 1.84
CA PHE A 231 23.97 -18.36 1.59
C PHE A 231 25.32 -17.66 1.38
N PRO A 232 26.01 -17.91 0.25
CA PRO A 232 27.37 -17.41 0.01
C PRO A 232 27.44 -15.88 -0.12
N GLY A 233 26.33 -15.23 -0.45
CA GLY A 233 26.24 -13.77 -0.55
C GLY A 233 26.15 -13.05 0.79
N PHE A 234 25.66 -13.72 1.85
CA PHE A 234 25.21 -13.04 3.07
C PHE A 234 26.30 -12.21 3.74
N LYS A 235 27.55 -12.69 3.80
CA LYS A 235 28.67 -11.94 4.40
C LYS A 235 28.99 -10.60 3.73
N LYS A 236 28.56 -10.42 2.48
CA LYS A 236 28.78 -9.20 1.71
C LYS A 236 27.68 -8.15 1.95
N THR A 237 26.64 -8.50 2.69
CA THR A 237 25.54 -7.60 2.98
C THR A 237 25.98 -6.45 3.89
N VAL A 238 25.53 -5.24 3.58
CA VAL A 238 25.76 -4.03 4.35
C VAL A 238 24.41 -3.42 4.72
N TRP A 239 24.13 -3.38 6.01
CA TRP A 239 22.83 -3.02 6.57
C TRP A 239 22.81 -1.59 7.11
N LEU A 240 21.65 -0.95 7.03
CA LEU A 240 21.32 0.22 7.84
C LEU A 240 20.59 -0.23 9.11
N GLU A 241 20.81 0.45 10.21
CA GLU A 241 20.11 0.16 11.47
C GLU A 241 19.51 1.41 12.11
N CYS A 242 18.46 1.21 12.90
CA CYS A 242 18.01 2.21 13.86
C CYS A 242 17.22 1.58 15.01
N THR A 243 17.29 2.18 16.19
CA THR A 243 16.26 2.01 17.22
C THR A 243 15.25 3.13 17.07
N GLN A 244 14.04 2.78 16.67
CA GLN A 244 12.89 3.68 16.56
C GLN A 244 12.29 3.91 17.94
N GLU A 245 12.22 5.16 18.35
CA GLU A 245 11.70 5.60 19.63
C GLU A 245 10.18 5.84 19.59
N SER A 246 9.58 5.98 20.76
CA SER A 246 8.17 6.31 20.93
C SER A 246 7.83 7.66 20.29
N GLY A 247 6.90 7.67 19.34
CA GLY A 247 6.42 8.86 18.62
C GLY A 247 7.09 9.09 17.27
N GLU A 248 8.16 8.35 16.95
CA GLU A 248 8.85 8.44 15.66
C GLU A 248 8.11 7.64 14.57
N ILE A 249 8.23 8.09 13.33
CA ILE A 249 7.72 7.38 12.14
C ILE A 249 8.90 6.99 11.26
N ILE A 250 9.05 5.71 10.94
CA ILE A 250 10.03 5.27 9.92
C ILE A 250 9.34 5.15 8.56
N PHE A 251 9.96 5.70 7.52
CA PHE A 251 9.62 5.47 6.11
C PHE A 251 10.51 4.35 5.57
N VAL A 252 9.87 3.30 5.04
CA VAL A 252 10.52 2.13 4.42
C VAL A 252 10.22 2.18 2.92
N PRO A 253 11.24 2.39 2.07
CA PRO A 253 11.04 2.50 0.63
C PRO A 253 10.85 1.13 -0.05
N SER A 254 10.43 1.17 -1.32
CA SER A 254 10.16 -0.01 -2.13
C SER A 254 11.36 -0.96 -2.21
N GLY A 255 11.11 -2.24 -1.92
CA GLY A 255 12.10 -3.32 -2.06
C GLY A 255 13.18 -3.38 -0.97
N TRP A 256 13.12 -2.53 0.05
CA TRP A 256 14.03 -2.62 1.18
C TRP A 256 13.68 -3.82 2.05
N TYR A 257 14.57 -4.80 2.11
CA TYR A 257 14.43 -5.94 3.00
C TYR A 257 14.67 -5.49 4.42
N HIS A 258 13.80 -5.87 5.35
CA HIS A 258 13.90 -5.42 6.72
C HIS A 258 13.42 -6.45 7.74
N GLU A 259 14.07 -6.45 8.90
CA GLU A 259 13.74 -7.26 10.07
C GLU A 259 13.56 -6.34 11.28
N VAL A 260 12.53 -6.59 12.08
CA VAL A 260 12.09 -5.67 13.14
C VAL A 260 11.86 -6.40 14.44
N HIS A 261 12.49 -5.93 15.52
CA HIS A 261 12.37 -6.49 16.86
C HIS A 261 11.79 -5.45 17.83
N ASN A 262 10.75 -5.82 18.58
CA ASN A 262 10.23 -5.00 19.66
C ASN A 262 11.16 -5.15 20.87
N VAL A 263 11.96 -4.12 21.17
CA VAL A 263 12.91 -4.14 22.29
C VAL A 263 12.26 -3.75 23.62
N GLU A 264 11.05 -3.20 23.55
CA GLU A 264 10.13 -2.91 24.64
C GLU A 264 8.69 -3.31 24.24
N ASP A 265 7.77 -3.35 25.19
CA ASP A 265 6.34 -3.53 24.93
C ASP A 265 5.84 -2.42 24.00
N THR A 266 5.30 -2.81 22.84
CA THR A 266 5.15 -1.88 21.71
C THR A 266 3.77 -1.92 21.11
N ILE A 267 3.28 -0.76 20.68
CA ILE A 267 2.16 -0.60 19.74
C ILE A 267 2.62 0.28 18.58
N SER A 268 2.35 -0.12 17.35
CA SER A 268 2.60 0.70 16.15
C SER A 268 1.42 0.72 15.20
N ILE A 269 1.34 1.82 14.44
CA ILE A 269 0.43 1.99 13.30
C ILE A 269 1.28 1.93 12.03
N ASN A 270 0.86 1.11 11.09
CA ASN A 270 1.61 0.78 9.90
C ASN A 270 0.73 0.96 8.67
N HIS A 271 1.27 1.53 7.59
CA HIS A 271 0.60 1.56 6.28
C HIS A 271 1.52 0.99 5.22
N ASN A 272 0.93 0.31 4.24
CA ASN A 272 1.55 0.10 2.94
C ASN A 272 0.82 0.94 1.90
N TRP A 273 1.57 1.59 1.00
CA TRP A 273 1.00 2.34 -0.11
C TRP A 273 1.95 2.42 -1.31
N PHE A 274 1.37 2.77 -2.45
CA PHE A 274 2.13 3.13 -3.64
C PHE A 274 1.43 4.29 -4.36
N ASN A 275 2.18 4.97 -5.22
CA ASN A 275 1.74 6.11 -6.03
C ASN A 275 2.61 6.24 -7.29
N GLY A 276 2.49 7.37 -8.00
CA GLY A 276 3.26 7.63 -9.21
C GLY A 276 4.78 7.47 -9.09
N TYR A 277 5.36 7.61 -7.90
CA TYR A 277 6.82 7.48 -7.72
C TYR A 277 7.32 6.04 -7.69
N ASN A 278 6.48 5.07 -7.33
CA ASN A 278 6.88 3.66 -7.21
C ASN A 278 5.99 2.65 -7.93
N LEU A 279 5.06 3.08 -8.80
CA LEU A 279 4.28 2.15 -9.64
C LEU A 279 5.15 1.15 -10.42
N SER A 280 6.35 1.54 -10.84
CA SER A 280 7.27 0.63 -11.53
C SER A 280 7.73 -0.54 -10.66
N TRP A 281 7.85 -0.37 -9.34
CA TRP A 281 8.19 -1.44 -8.42
C TRP A 281 7.06 -2.46 -8.29
N VAL A 282 5.82 -1.97 -8.20
CA VAL A 282 4.61 -2.80 -8.18
C VAL A 282 4.50 -3.59 -9.47
N TRP A 283 4.60 -2.91 -10.63
CA TRP A 283 4.54 -3.55 -11.94
C TRP A 283 5.62 -4.63 -12.12
N ASN A 284 6.86 -4.33 -11.74
CA ASN A 284 7.95 -5.28 -11.90
C ASN A 284 7.73 -6.54 -11.06
N LEU A 285 7.24 -6.41 -9.82
CA LEU A 285 6.89 -7.57 -8.99
C LEU A 285 5.76 -8.38 -9.64
N LEU A 286 4.66 -7.72 -10.01
CA LEU A 286 3.51 -8.39 -10.60
C LEU A 286 3.89 -9.14 -11.89
N LEU A 287 4.75 -8.54 -12.71
CA LEU A 287 5.21 -9.17 -13.95
C LEU A 287 6.16 -10.34 -13.69
N GLU A 288 7.04 -10.25 -12.69
CA GLU A 288 7.92 -11.34 -12.27
C GLU A 288 7.09 -12.52 -11.75
N ASP A 289 6.17 -12.26 -10.82
CA ASP A 289 5.31 -13.26 -10.23
C ASP A 289 4.33 -13.86 -11.25
N TYR A 290 3.86 -13.07 -12.23
CA TYR A 290 3.05 -13.57 -13.35
C TYR A 290 3.83 -14.59 -14.18
N LYS A 291 5.09 -14.29 -14.51
CA LYS A 291 5.95 -15.21 -15.28
C LYS A 291 6.21 -16.49 -14.52
N ILE A 292 6.47 -16.40 -13.21
CA ILE A 292 6.65 -17.55 -12.33
C ILE A 292 5.36 -18.39 -12.28
N ALA A 293 4.21 -17.76 -12.05
CA ALA A 293 2.91 -18.43 -12.00
C ALA A 293 2.58 -19.15 -13.31
N LYS A 294 2.90 -18.53 -14.44
CA LYS A 294 2.74 -19.08 -15.78
C LYS A 294 3.66 -20.29 -16.01
N GLU A 295 4.94 -20.17 -15.68
CA GLU A 295 5.92 -21.26 -15.82
C GLU A 295 5.53 -22.48 -14.97
N TYR A 296 4.96 -22.27 -13.78
CA TYR A 296 4.55 -23.36 -12.89
C TYR A 296 3.43 -24.25 -13.42
N ILE A 297 2.58 -23.72 -14.32
CA ILE A 297 1.44 -24.46 -14.88
C ILE A 297 1.59 -24.69 -16.39
N GLU A 298 2.76 -24.41 -16.96
CA GLU A 298 3.00 -24.45 -18.40
C GLU A 298 2.68 -25.82 -19.03
N ASP A 299 2.83 -26.90 -18.26
CA ASP A 299 2.57 -28.28 -18.66
C ASP A 299 1.10 -28.57 -19.01
N ILE A 300 0.16 -27.74 -18.54
CA ILE A 300 -1.27 -27.87 -18.83
C ILE A 300 -1.78 -26.89 -19.90
N ARG A 301 -0.90 -26.10 -20.55
CA ARG A 301 -1.30 -25.09 -21.55
C ARG A 301 -2.20 -25.66 -22.65
N ASP A 302 -1.82 -26.79 -23.23
CA ASP A 302 -2.52 -27.36 -24.39
C ASP A 302 -3.84 -28.06 -24.05
N ILE A 303 -4.09 -28.31 -22.75
CA ILE A 303 -5.30 -28.98 -22.26
C ILE A 303 -6.19 -28.06 -21.42
N SER A 304 -5.76 -26.83 -21.16
CA SER A 304 -6.51 -25.83 -20.42
C SER A 304 -7.22 -24.89 -21.39
N ASP A 305 -8.54 -24.90 -21.35
CA ASP A 305 -9.37 -24.00 -22.15
C ASP A 305 -9.25 -22.52 -21.69
N ASP A 306 -8.68 -22.28 -20.50
CA ASP A 306 -8.59 -20.96 -19.86
C ASP A 306 -7.27 -20.78 -19.08
N PHE A 307 -6.16 -21.06 -19.77
CA PHE A 307 -4.81 -21.01 -19.21
C PHE A 307 -4.44 -19.63 -18.64
N GLU A 308 -4.83 -18.56 -19.34
CA GLU A 308 -4.50 -17.19 -18.92
C GLU A 308 -5.22 -16.80 -17.62
N SER A 309 -6.52 -17.11 -17.48
CA SER A 309 -7.22 -16.80 -16.22
C SER A 309 -6.71 -17.65 -15.06
N LEU A 310 -6.17 -18.84 -15.31
CA LEU A 310 -5.46 -19.61 -14.28
C LEU A 310 -4.14 -18.93 -13.85
N CYS A 311 -3.37 -18.38 -14.81
CA CYS A 311 -2.18 -17.56 -14.48
C CYS A 311 -2.56 -16.37 -13.59
N GLN A 312 -3.62 -15.64 -13.95
CA GLN A 312 -4.08 -14.46 -13.21
C GLN A 312 -4.61 -14.81 -11.82
N ARG A 313 -5.29 -15.95 -11.66
CA ARG A 313 -5.71 -16.48 -10.35
C ARG A 313 -4.52 -16.82 -9.45
N ASN A 314 -3.54 -17.52 -9.99
CA ASN A 314 -2.32 -17.87 -9.25
C ASN A 314 -1.55 -16.61 -8.84
N LEU A 315 -1.46 -15.62 -9.74
CA LEU A 315 -0.85 -14.32 -9.44
C LEU A 315 -1.62 -13.59 -8.32
N ALA A 316 -2.94 -13.48 -8.42
CA ALA A 316 -3.76 -12.87 -7.38
C ALA A 316 -3.58 -13.56 -6.02
N ALA A 317 -3.58 -14.89 -5.99
CA ALA A 317 -3.43 -15.66 -4.76
C ALA A 317 -2.05 -15.51 -4.11
N ASN A 318 -0.99 -15.38 -4.91
CA ASN A 318 0.38 -15.29 -4.40
C ASN A 318 0.80 -13.85 -4.07
N THR A 319 0.39 -12.88 -4.88
CA THR A 319 0.89 -11.50 -4.82
C THR A 319 -0.16 -10.52 -4.29
N GLY A 320 -1.44 -10.90 -4.24
CA GLY A 320 -2.56 -10.08 -3.75
C GLY A 320 -3.22 -9.18 -4.79
N MET A 321 -2.74 -9.19 -6.04
CA MET A 321 -3.29 -8.43 -7.16
C MET A 321 -2.91 -9.12 -8.47
N ASN A 322 -3.82 -9.19 -9.45
CA ASN A 322 -3.48 -9.68 -10.78
C ASN A 322 -3.21 -8.54 -11.78
N LEU A 323 -2.77 -8.85 -13.00
CA LEU A 323 -2.41 -7.82 -13.99
C LEU A 323 -3.61 -6.98 -14.42
N TYR A 324 -4.81 -7.57 -14.47
CA TYR A 324 -6.03 -6.86 -14.86
C TYR A 324 -6.56 -5.96 -13.75
N ASP A 325 -6.51 -6.40 -12.49
CA ASP A 325 -6.80 -5.56 -11.33
C ASP A 325 -5.89 -4.33 -11.32
N PHE A 326 -4.59 -4.52 -11.57
CA PHE A 326 -3.62 -3.43 -11.65
C PHE A 326 -3.88 -2.50 -12.84
N PHE A 327 -4.27 -3.02 -14.00
CA PHE A 327 -4.62 -2.20 -15.16
C PHE A 327 -5.89 -1.38 -14.92
N ILE A 328 -6.92 -1.96 -14.31
CA ILE A 328 -8.14 -1.24 -13.89
C ILE A 328 -7.76 -0.13 -12.90
N PHE A 329 -6.93 -0.45 -11.91
CA PHE A 329 -6.46 0.49 -10.91
C PHE A 329 -5.79 1.72 -11.55
N ILE A 330 -4.77 1.53 -12.40
CA ILE A 330 -4.07 2.66 -13.02
C ILE A 330 -4.96 3.42 -14.01
N THR A 331 -5.91 2.74 -14.68
CA THR A 331 -6.90 3.38 -15.55
C THR A 331 -7.81 4.33 -14.77
N ARG A 332 -8.30 3.88 -13.60
CA ARG A 332 -9.16 4.72 -12.73
C ARG A 332 -8.39 5.92 -12.18
N PHE A 333 -7.13 5.74 -11.78
CA PHE A 333 -6.29 6.88 -11.39
C PHE A 333 -5.98 7.82 -12.54
N ALA A 334 -5.76 7.33 -13.77
CA ALA A 334 -5.54 8.18 -14.93
C ALA A 334 -6.77 9.07 -15.20
N LEU A 335 -7.97 8.48 -15.20
CA LEU A 335 -9.21 9.22 -15.38
C LEU A 335 -9.41 10.28 -14.27
N ALA A 336 -9.18 9.92 -13.01
CA ALA A 336 -9.28 10.86 -11.89
C ALA A 336 -8.27 12.02 -12.02
N ASN A 337 -7.00 11.72 -12.34
CA ASN A 337 -5.97 12.75 -12.53
C ASN A 337 -6.28 13.66 -13.73
N ILE A 338 -6.78 13.13 -14.84
CA ILE A 338 -7.23 13.90 -16.01
C ILE A 338 -8.36 14.86 -15.63
N ILE A 339 -9.37 14.36 -14.90
CA ILE A 339 -10.49 15.17 -14.42
C ILE A 339 -9.97 16.30 -13.55
N GLU A 340 -9.14 16.02 -12.56
CA GLU A 340 -8.63 17.08 -11.67
C GLU A 340 -7.73 18.07 -12.41
N LEU A 341 -6.83 17.59 -13.28
CA LEU A 341 -5.92 18.45 -14.03
C LEU A 341 -6.68 19.40 -14.98
N HIS A 342 -7.80 18.96 -15.55
CA HIS A 342 -8.68 19.82 -16.35
C HIS A 342 -9.25 20.99 -15.54
N HIS A 343 -9.50 20.81 -14.23
CA HIS A 343 -10.06 21.85 -13.38
C HIS A 343 -9.01 22.78 -12.78
N VAL A 344 -7.81 22.27 -12.49
CA VAL A 344 -6.74 23.02 -11.82
C VAL A 344 -5.42 23.10 -12.62
N PRO A 345 -5.44 23.39 -13.94
CA PRO A 345 -4.26 23.26 -14.81
C PRO A 345 -3.11 24.22 -14.47
N ASN A 346 -3.39 25.32 -13.77
CA ASN A 346 -2.41 26.35 -13.39
C ASN A 346 -2.17 26.41 -11.87
N SER A 347 -2.53 25.35 -11.13
CA SER A 347 -2.30 25.25 -9.69
C SER A 347 -0.98 24.56 -9.36
N LYS A 348 -0.53 24.65 -8.10
CA LYS A 348 0.61 23.86 -7.62
C LYS A 348 0.36 22.34 -7.73
N ILE A 349 -0.90 21.94 -7.61
CA ILE A 349 -1.35 20.55 -7.73
C ILE A 349 -1.07 19.97 -9.13
N ALA A 350 -1.13 20.80 -10.18
CA ALA A 350 -0.97 20.36 -11.56
C ALA A 350 0.33 19.58 -11.78
N SER A 351 1.43 20.00 -11.15
CA SER A 351 2.73 19.33 -11.27
C SER A 351 2.68 17.87 -10.78
N HIS A 352 1.99 17.59 -9.68
CA HIS A 352 1.80 16.24 -9.16
C HIS A 352 0.91 15.41 -10.09
N LEU A 353 -0.21 15.97 -10.56
CA LEU A 353 -1.13 15.25 -11.46
C LEU A 353 -0.45 14.90 -12.80
N VAL A 354 0.38 15.81 -13.34
CA VAL A 354 1.18 15.55 -14.54
C VAL A 354 2.20 14.44 -14.30
N HIS A 355 2.90 14.46 -13.15
CA HIS A 355 3.83 13.38 -12.79
C HIS A 355 3.12 12.02 -12.72
N ASN A 356 1.93 11.98 -12.12
CA ASN A 356 1.13 10.77 -12.00
C ASN A 356 0.74 10.20 -13.36
N LEU A 357 0.25 11.06 -14.26
CA LEU A 357 -0.12 10.66 -15.61
C LEU A 357 1.09 10.14 -16.41
N ALA A 358 2.24 10.80 -16.27
CA ALA A 358 3.48 10.33 -16.89
C ALA A 358 3.91 8.95 -16.37
N SER A 359 3.80 8.72 -15.05
CA SER A 359 4.10 7.40 -14.46
C SER A 359 3.13 6.32 -14.95
N ILE A 360 1.83 6.60 -14.96
CA ILE A 360 0.82 5.66 -15.47
C ILE A 360 1.07 5.34 -16.96
N GLN A 361 1.40 6.35 -17.76
CA GLN A 361 1.71 6.18 -19.18
C GLN A 361 2.94 5.26 -19.39
N ASP A 362 4.00 5.42 -18.59
CA ASP A 362 5.20 4.56 -18.66
C ASP A 362 4.86 3.10 -18.33
N ILE A 363 4.01 2.86 -17.33
CA ILE A 363 3.54 1.51 -16.98
C ILE A 363 2.65 0.94 -18.08
N ALA A 364 1.68 1.71 -18.58
CA ALA A 364 0.82 1.27 -19.68
C ALA A 364 1.65 0.92 -20.93
N SER A 365 2.69 1.70 -21.22
CA SER A 365 3.64 1.42 -22.32
C SER A 365 4.32 0.08 -22.15
N LYS A 366 4.74 -0.29 -20.93
CA LYS A 366 5.33 -1.61 -20.64
C LYS A 366 4.32 -2.75 -20.82
N MET A 367 3.04 -2.52 -20.48
CA MET A 367 1.97 -3.51 -20.63
C MET A 367 1.71 -3.91 -22.08
N THR A 368 1.86 -2.99 -23.06
CA THR A 368 1.66 -3.27 -24.51
C THR A 368 2.50 -4.44 -25.04
N SER A 369 3.64 -4.71 -24.41
CA SER A 369 4.57 -5.77 -24.81
C SER A 369 4.29 -7.13 -24.17
N GLN A 370 3.27 -7.24 -23.30
CA GLN A 370 2.98 -8.46 -22.55
C GLN A 370 1.82 -9.24 -23.17
N GLU A 371 1.97 -10.56 -23.25
CA GLU A 371 0.97 -11.47 -23.84
C GLU A 371 -0.40 -11.36 -23.16
N ALA A 372 -0.44 -11.14 -21.84
CA ALA A 372 -1.66 -10.93 -21.06
C ALA A 372 -2.51 -9.76 -21.58
N PHE A 373 -1.91 -8.77 -22.24
CA PHE A 373 -2.61 -7.63 -22.84
C PHE A 373 -2.75 -7.75 -24.36
N SER A 374 -2.51 -8.94 -24.94
CA SER A 374 -2.78 -9.17 -26.35
C SER A 374 -4.28 -9.09 -26.66
N ALA A 375 -4.63 -8.75 -27.90
CA ALA A 375 -6.02 -8.70 -28.34
C ALA A 375 -6.77 -10.05 -28.19
N HIS A 376 -6.05 -11.16 -28.10
CA HIS A 376 -6.63 -12.48 -27.82
C HIS A 376 -7.00 -12.61 -26.33
N CYS A 377 -6.04 -12.39 -25.43
CA CYS A 377 -6.26 -12.48 -23.97
C CYS A 377 -7.31 -11.46 -23.48
N LEU A 378 -7.31 -10.24 -24.00
CA LEU A 378 -8.29 -9.22 -23.63
C LEU A 378 -9.73 -9.56 -24.07
N ARG A 379 -9.93 -10.52 -25.00
CA ARG A 379 -11.26 -11.03 -25.37
C ARG A 379 -11.72 -12.17 -24.49
N THR A 380 -10.81 -12.80 -23.75
CA THR A 380 -11.11 -13.95 -22.88
C THR A 380 -11.27 -13.54 -21.42
N ILE A 381 -10.93 -12.30 -21.05
CA ILE A 381 -11.21 -11.80 -19.70
C ILE A 381 -12.71 -11.73 -19.42
N SER A 382 -13.08 -11.85 -18.15
CA SER A 382 -14.47 -11.72 -17.71
C SER A 382 -15.06 -10.35 -18.08
N SER A 383 -16.34 -10.33 -18.45
CA SER A 383 -17.05 -9.10 -18.84
C SER A 383 -17.01 -8.04 -17.74
N GLU A 384 -16.99 -8.46 -16.47
CA GLU A 384 -16.90 -7.55 -15.32
C GLU A 384 -15.56 -6.82 -15.27
N ASN A 385 -14.45 -7.52 -15.49
CA ASN A 385 -13.12 -6.90 -15.57
C ASN A 385 -12.99 -6.03 -16.82
N TYR A 386 -13.47 -6.52 -17.97
CA TYR A 386 -13.44 -5.76 -19.22
C TYR A 386 -14.23 -4.45 -19.10
N ASP A 387 -15.45 -4.49 -18.59
CA ASP A 387 -16.28 -3.30 -18.37
C ASP A 387 -15.63 -2.33 -17.37
N ALA A 388 -14.91 -2.84 -16.36
CA ALA A 388 -14.34 -2.02 -15.29
C ALA A 388 -13.27 -1.02 -15.76
N PHE A 389 -12.54 -1.32 -16.84
CA PHE A 389 -11.62 -0.36 -17.47
C PHE A 389 -12.15 0.18 -18.82
N SER A 390 -12.95 -0.58 -19.56
CA SER A 390 -13.27 -0.23 -20.94
C SER A 390 -14.39 0.79 -21.09
N ASP A 391 -15.42 0.75 -20.25
CA ASP A 391 -16.56 1.66 -20.36
C ASP A 391 -16.35 2.93 -19.53
N VAL A 392 -15.69 3.90 -20.16
CA VAL A 392 -15.39 5.21 -19.57
C VAL A 392 -16.68 5.95 -19.18
N ALA A 393 -17.76 5.77 -19.93
CA ALA A 393 -19.04 6.42 -19.64
C ALA A 393 -19.69 5.84 -18.37
N LYS A 394 -19.72 4.52 -18.25
CA LYS A 394 -20.21 3.81 -17.06
C LYS A 394 -19.34 4.12 -15.85
N ALA A 395 -18.01 4.15 -15.99
CA ALA A 395 -17.11 4.55 -14.92
C ALA A 395 -17.47 5.92 -14.32
N PHE A 396 -17.88 6.87 -15.16
CA PHE A 396 -18.34 8.19 -14.75
C PHE A 396 -19.71 8.20 -14.07
N GLU A 397 -20.54 7.18 -14.23
CA GLU A 397 -21.82 7.06 -13.54
C GLU A 397 -21.69 6.36 -12.17
N GLU A 398 -20.54 5.72 -11.90
CA GLU A 398 -20.29 5.01 -10.65
C GLU A 398 -20.02 5.96 -9.47
N LYS A 399 -20.86 5.88 -8.43
CA LYS A 399 -20.65 6.63 -7.16
C LYS A 399 -19.25 6.43 -6.57
N LYS A 400 -18.73 5.20 -6.62
CA LYS A 400 -17.40 4.85 -6.10
C LYS A 400 -16.28 5.61 -6.84
N PHE A 401 -16.44 5.83 -8.14
CA PHE A 401 -15.48 6.60 -8.92
C PHE A 401 -15.52 8.10 -8.56
N HIS A 402 -16.70 8.64 -8.21
CA HIS A 402 -16.80 10.02 -7.70
C HIS A 402 -16.08 10.18 -6.37
N GLU A 403 -16.24 9.21 -5.46
CA GLU A 403 -15.53 9.17 -4.16
C GLU A 403 -14.01 9.12 -4.37
N LEU A 404 -13.53 8.36 -5.36
CA LEU A 404 -12.12 8.33 -5.75
C LEU A 404 -11.62 9.70 -6.24
N CYS A 405 -12.36 10.37 -7.13
CA CYS A 405 -11.97 11.71 -7.62
C CYS A 405 -11.90 12.73 -6.46
N GLU A 406 -12.89 12.71 -5.56
CA GLU A 406 -12.91 13.57 -4.38
C GLU A 406 -11.70 13.33 -3.48
N ALA A 407 -11.36 12.07 -3.23
CA ALA A 407 -10.21 11.68 -2.43
C ALA A 407 -8.89 12.17 -3.06
N VAL A 408 -8.69 11.96 -4.36
CA VAL A 408 -7.51 12.43 -5.10
C VAL A 408 -7.35 13.96 -4.98
N LEU A 409 -8.42 14.71 -5.23
CA LEU A 409 -8.39 16.17 -5.13
C LEU A 409 -8.07 16.64 -3.70
N LYS A 410 -8.73 16.05 -2.70
CA LYS A 410 -8.52 16.38 -1.29
C LYS A 410 -7.09 16.11 -0.86
N THR A 411 -6.51 14.99 -1.32
CA THR A 411 -5.12 14.62 -1.05
C THR A 411 -4.16 15.68 -1.56
N TYR A 412 -4.22 16.03 -2.85
CA TYR A 412 -3.25 16.96 -3.41
C TYR A 412 -3.45 18.40 -2.92
N ARG A 413 -4.68 18.82 -2.62
CA ARG A 413 -4.92 20.11 -1.92
C ARG A 413 -4.27 20.16 -0.55
N SER A 414 -4.40 19.08 0.21
CA SER A 414 -3.78 18.99 1.55
C SER A 414 -2.26 19.04 1.44
N ILE A 415 -1.68 18.38 0.43
CA ILE A 415 -0.24 18.40 0.14
C ILE A 415 0.25 19.83 -0.15
N VAL A 416 -0.48 20.61 -0.95
CA VAL A 416 -0.08 21.99 -1.30
C VAL A 416 -0.51 23.06 -0.29
N GLY A 417 -1.17 22.66 0.82
CA GLY A 417 -1.64 23.56 1.88
C GLY A 417 -2.91 24.37 1.53
N GLU A 418 -3.70 23.94 0.56
CA GLU A 418 -4.98 24.55 0.19
C GLU A 418 -6.12 23.97 1.05
N HIS A 419 -6.41 24.59 2.20
CA HIS A 419 -7.55 24.21 3.04
C HIS A 419 -8.80 25.01 2.64
N GLU A 420 -9.74 24.40 1.91
CA GLU A 420 -11.10 24.92 1.76
C GLU A 420 -12.11 24.09 2.59
N ASN A 421 -13.14 24.76 3.11
CA ASN A 421 -14.25 24.13 3.83
C ASN A 421 -15.04 23.23 2.88
N PHE A 422 -14.87 21.91 3.01
CA PHE A 422 -15.63 20.91 2.26
C PHE A 422 -17.10 20.92 2.68
N THR A 423 -18.00 21.34 1.78
CA THR A 423 -19.42 20.95 1.86
C THR A 423 -19.59 19.60 1.18
N LYS A 424 -20.13 18.63 1.92
CA LYS A 424 -20.53 17.31 1.41
C LYS A 424 -21.38 17.45 0.14
N PHE A 425 -21.28 16.46 -0.74
CA PHE A 425 -22.17 16.21 -1.87
C PHE A 425 -23.64 16.17 -1.38
N GLU A 426 -24.32 17.32 -1.31
CA GLU A 426 -25.78 17.32 -1.31
C GLU A 426 -26.20 17.16 -2.76
N THR A 427 -26.78 15.99 -3.07
CA THR A 427 -27.51 15.73 -4.30
C THR A 427 -28.65 16.76 -4.41
N ARG A 428 -28.35 17.92 -4.98
CA ARG A 428 -29.38 18.83 -5.46
C ARG A 428 -30.03 18.18 -6.67
N ASN A 429 -31.20 17.60 -6.42
CA ASN A 429 -32.19 17.21 -7.41
C ASN A 429 -32.23 18.19 -8.58
N GLY A 430 -32.07 17.67 -9.80
CA GLY A 430 -32.54 18.29 -11.03
C GLY A 430 -31.48 18.48 -12.11
N ASN A 431 -31.48 17.58 -13.10
CA ASN A 431 -31.10 17.79 -14.52
C ASN A 431 -29.99 18.83 -14.80
N LYS A 432 -28.78 18.61 -14.28
CA LYS A 432 -27.56 19.23 -14.80
C LYS A 432 -26.51 18.12 -14.94
N GLU A 433 -25.85 18.05 -16.10
CA GLU A 433 -24.69 17.18 -16.32
C GLU A 433 -23.68 17.43 -15.19
N SER A 434 -23.57 16.51 -14.24
CA SER A 434 -22.94 16.73 -12.95
C SER A 434 -21.42 16.81 -13.10
N CYS A 435 -20.83 17.91 -12.66
CA CYS A 435 -19.39 18.08 -12.63
C CYS A 435 -18.76 17.22 -11.53
N PHE A 436 -17.66 16.53 -11.86
CA PHE A 436 -16.98 15.55 -10.98
C PHE A 436 -16.14 16.19 -9.88
N SER A 437 -15.90 17.50 -9.98
CA SER A 437 -15.18 18.27 -8.96
C SER A 437 -16.16 19.06 -8.10
N ALA A 438 -16.10 18.88 -6.77
CA ALA A 438 -16.93 19.61 -5.80
C ALA A 438 -16.77 21.14 -5.87
N ASN A 439 -15.66 21.60 -6.45
CA ASN A 439 -15.33 23.03 -6.63
C ASN A 439 -15.47 23.51 -8.07
N CYS A 440 -16.12 22.73 -8.91
CA CYS A 440 -16.43 23.09 -10.27
C CYS A 440 -17.42 24.25 -10.31
N ARG A 441 -16.90 25.49 -10.33
CA ARG A 441 -17.69 26.73 -10.43
C ARG A 441 -18.21 26.98 -11.86
N LYS A 442 -17.91 26.10 -12.81
CA LYS A 442 -18.34 26.21 -14.20
C LYS A 442 -19.73 25.58 -14.35
N ASP A 443 -20.74 26.42 -14.53
CA ASP A 443 -22.14 25.99 -14.72
C ASP A 443 -22.34 25.04 -15.94
N ASN A 444 -21.39 24.98 -16.88
CA ASN A 444 -21.39 24.14 -18.08
C ASN A 444 -20.10 23.28 -18.21
N CYS A 445 -19.62 22.66 -17.12
CA CYS A 445 -18.40 21.85 -17.21
C CYS A 445 -18.56 20.67 -18.16
N ASN A 446 -17.67 20.58 -19.15
CA ASN A 446 -17.71 19.57 -20.20
C ASN A 446 -16.57 18.55 -20.08
N VAL A 447 -15.89 18.45 -18.93
CA VAL A 447 -14.72 17.55 -18.75
C VAL A 447 -15.03 16.11 -19.18
N VAL A 448 -16.22 15.61 -18.87
CA VAL A 448 -16.69 14.30 -19.31
C VAL A 448 -16.81 14.22 -20.81
N ALA A 449 -17.38 15.25 -21.44
CA ALA A 449 -17.51 15.31 -22.90
C ALA A 449 -16.13 15.44 -23.58
N VAL A 450 -15.16 16.13 -22.95
CA VAL A 450 -13.77 16.19 -23.42
C VAL A 450 -13.14 14.80 -23.38
N VAL A 451 -13.23 14.09 -22.25
CA VAL A 451 -12.66 12.74 -22.13
C VAL A 451 -13.35 11.76 -23.09
N LYS A 452 -14.69 11.75 -23.15
CA LYS A 452 -15.47 10.93 -24.10
C LYS A 452 -15.16 11.27 -25.56
N GLY A 453 -14.87 12.54 -25.85
CA GLY A 453 -14.45 13.00 -27.17
C GLY A 453 -13.06 12.50 -27.58
N LEU A 454 -12.18 12.22 -26.61
CA LEU A 454 -10.86 11.63 -26.86
C LEU A 454 -10.96 10.11 -26.99
N VAL A 455 -11.58 9.45 -26.01
CA VAL A 455 -11.73 7.99 -25.95
C VAL A 455 -13.08 7.65 -25.31
N ASN A 456 -13.96 7.00 -26.08
CA ASN A 456 -15.21 6.44 -25.56
C ASN A 456 -15.02 5.05 -24.93
N LYS A 457 -14.00 4.31 -25.36
CA LYS A 457 -13.73 2.95 -24.92
C LYS A 457 -12.24 2.68 -24.81
N ILE A 458 -11.78 2.17 -23.67
CA ILE A 458 -10.39 1.73 -23.47
C ILE A 458 -10.36 0.21 -23.67
N SER A 459 -9.83 -0.26 -24.80
CA SER A 459 -9.79 -1.69 -25.13
C SER A 459 -8.54 -2.39 -24.61
N GLY A 460 -7.51 -1.63 -24.25
CA GLY A 460 -6.21 -2.12 -23.77
C GLY A 460 -5.26 -0.97 -23.44
N PRO A 461 -3.98 -1.26 -23.10
CA PRO A 461 -3.01 -0.25 -22.68
C PRO A 461 -2.73 0.84 -23.72
N GLU A 462 -2.79 0.52 -25.02
CA GLU A 462 -2.58 1.48 -26.11
C GLU A 462 -3.62 2.62 -26.10
N ASP A 463 -4.88 2.29 -25.82
CA ASP A 463 -5.96 3.29 -25.75
C ASP A 463 -5.79 4.20 -24.51
N LEU A 464 -5.28 3.66 -23.40
CA LEU A 464 -4.97 4.44 -22.20
C LEU A 464 -3.80 5.41 -22.46
N ILE A 465 -2.75 4.95 -23.14
CA ILE A 465 -1.61 5.80 -23.55
C ILE A 465 -2.12 6.92 -24.45
N TYR A 466 -2.90 6.58 -25.48
CA TYR A 466 -3.48 7.57 -26.39
C TYR A 466 -4.33 8.62 -25.65
N LEU A 467 -5.18 8.19 -24.72
CA LEU A 467 -5.97 9.12 -23.89
C LEU A 467 -5.07 10.10 -23.13
N ILE A 468 -4.05 9.60 -22.45
CA ILE A 468 -3.12 10.42 -21.65
C ILE A 468 -2.36 11.39 -22.56
N ASP A 469 -1.74 10.91 -23.63
CA ASP A 469 -0.92 11.71 -24.53
C ASP A 469 -1.75 12.83 -25.17
N ARG A 470 -2.95 12.52 -25.68
CA ARG A 470 -3.83 13.52 -26.31
C ARG A 470 -4.36 14.54 -25.31
N PHE A 471 -4.69 14.11 -24.10
CA PHE A 471 -5.12 15.04 -23.05
C PHE A 471 -3.98 15.99 -22.66
N MET A 472 -2.77 15.46 -22.48
CA MET A 472 -1.57 16.22 -22.14
C MET A 472 -1.19 17.22 -23.25
N GLU A 473 -1.22 16.81 -24.51
CA GLU A 473 -1.02 17.70 -25.66
C GLU A 473 -2.02 18.88 -25.66
N SER A 474 -3.30 18.58 -25.41
CA SER A 474 -4.34 19.62 -25.39
C SER A 474 -4.23 20.57 -24.21
N THR A 475 -3.75 20.10 -23.06
CA THR A 475 -3.63 20.88 -21.82
C THR A 475 -2.37 21.76 -21.84
N LEU A 476 -1.26 21.23 -22.38
CA LEU A 476 0.01 21.97 -22.50
C LEU A 476 -0.01 23.02 -23.61
N GLN A 477 -0.86 22.89 -24.64
CA GLN A 477 -1.04 23.93 -25.67
C GLN A 477 -1.85 25.16 -25.20
N ILE A 478 -2.47 25.09 -24.02
CA ILE A 478 -3.26 26.19 -23.42
C ILE A 478 -2.40 27.02 -22.44
N GLN A 479 -1.15 26.62 -22.19
CA GLN A 479 -0.12 27.36 -21.46
C GLN A 479 0.78 28.14 -22.44
#